data_AF-D7CBH3-F1
#
_entry.id   AF-D7CBH3-F1
#
_cell.length_a   1.000
_cell.length_b   1.000
_cell.length_c   1.000
_cell.angle_alpha   90.00
_cell.angle_beta   90.00
_cell.angle_gamma   90.00
#
_symmetry.space_group_name_H-M   'P 1'
#
loop_
_entity.id
_entity.type
_entity.pdbx_description
1 polymer ?
#
loop_
_entity_poly.entity_id
_entity_poly.type
_entity_poly.pdbx_seq_one_letter_code
_entity_poly.pdbx_strand_id
1 'polypeptide(L)'
;MHEHRAELGISTLTVAGESGGGNLALATAIRAKREGRLAAVDGVYALAPSISGRYGSSAEEREAALPSLVKNDGYFMACDGTAVFAQVYDPGAEHATDPLCWPYHATVEELSGLPPHAISVNELDPLRDEAA
;
A
#
# COMPACT_ATOMS: atom_id res chain seq x y z
N MET A 1 -19.66 -5.88 -5.71
CA MET A 1 -19.82 -6.03 -4.25
C MET A 1 -20.79 -5.00 -3.67
N HIS A 2 -20.48 -3.69 -3.68
CA HIS A 2 -21.35 -2.68 -3.04
C HIS A 2 -22.81 -2.69 -3.55
N GLU A 3 -23.02 -2.74 -4.87
CA GLU A 3 -24.36 -2.80 -5.50
C GLU A 3 -25.13 -4.09 -5.21
N HIS A 4 -24.45 -5.15 -4.76
CA HIS A 4 -25.01 -6.47 -4.49
C HIS A 4 -24.97 -6.85 -3.01
N ARG A 5 -24.79 -5.88 -2.09
CA ARG A 5 -24.64 -6.15 -0.65
C ARG A 5 -25.78 -6.98 -0.08
N ALA A 6 -27.02 -6.63 -0.40
CA ALA A 6 -28.20 -7.34 0.09
C ALA A 6 -28.27 -8.78 -0.42
N GLU A 7 -27.99 -9.00 -1.71
CA GLU A 7 -27.95 -10.33 -2.34
C GLU A 7 -26.88 -11.22 -1.70
N LEU A 8 -25.72 -10.63 -1.40
CA LEU A 8 -24.60 -11.33 -0.78
C LEU A 8 -24.70 -11.42 0.75
N GLY A 9 -25.73 -10.84 1.38
CA GLY A 9 -25.89 -10.82 2.84
C GLY A 9 -24.83 -9.99 3.58
N ILE A 10 -24.28 -8.95 2.95
CA ILE A 10 -23.19 -8.12 3.47
C ILE A 10 -23.76 -6.84 4.11
N SER A 11 -23.35 -6.53 5.34
CA SER A 11 -23.67 -5.26 6.02
C SER A 11 -22.68 -4.15 5.65
N THR A 12 -21.42 -4.29 6.06
CA THR A 12 -20.31 -3.39 5.73
C THR A 12 -19.34 -4.06 4.75
N LEU A 13 -18.65 -3.26 3.94
CA LEU A 13 -17.64 -3.71 3.00
C LEU A 13 -16.29 -3.06 3.32
N THR A 14 -15.41 -3.86 3.90
CA THR A 14 -14.02 -3.49 4.16
C THR A 14 -13.14 -4.01 3.02
N VAL A 15 -12.28 -3.15 2.46
CA VAL A 15 -11.25 -3.58 1.51
C VAL A 15 -10.03 -4.00 2.30
N ALA A 16 -9.58 -5.24 2.13
CA ALA A 16 -8.43 -5.77 2.85
C ALA A 16 -7.45 -6.48 1.93
N GLY A 17 -6.17 -6.42 2.26
CA GLY A 17 -5.12 -7.08 1.49
C GLY A 17 -3.77 -7.06 2.21
N GLU A 18 -2.91 -8.00 1.83
CA GLU A 18 -1.55 -8.16 2.38
C GLU A 18 -0.50 -7.83 1.30
N SER A 19 0.65 -7.26 1.70
CA SER A 19 1.76 -6.93 0.80
C SER A 19 1.32 -6.07 -0.40
N GLY A 20 1.49 -6.55 -1.64
CA GLY A 20 0.98 -5.89 -2.84
C GLY A 20 -0.56 -5.74 -2.83
N GLY A 21 -1.29 -6.65 -2.20
CA GLY A 21 -2.72 -6.49 -1.93
C GLY A 21 -3.03 -5.39 -0.93
N GLY A 22 -2.14 -5.14 0.04
CA GLY A 22 -2.23 -4.02 0.97
C GLY A 22 -2.07 -2.67 0.26
N ASN A 23 -1.13 -2.60 -0.69
CA ASN A 23 -1.00 -1.47 -1.62
C ASN A 23 -2.31 -1.24 -2.39
N LEU A 24 -2.83 -2.27 -3.05
CA LEU A 24 -4.07 -2.15 -3.82
C LEU A 24 -5.27 -1.77 -2.93
N ALA A 25 -5.34 -2.24 -1.68
CA ALA A 25 -6.40 -1.87 -0.76
C ALA A 25 -6.38 -0.36 -0.45
N LEU A 26 -5.20 0.19 -0.15
CA LEU A 26 -5.00 1.62 0.11
C LEU A 26 -5.25 2.47 -1.15
N ALA A 27 -4.63 2.10 -2.28
CA ALA A 27 -4.82 2.78 -3.56
C ALA A 27 -6.29 2.76 -4.02
N THR A 28 -7.01 1.67 -3.76
CA THR A 28 -8.45 1.58 -4.06
C THR A 28 -9.26 2.60 -3.26
N ALA A 29 -8.94 2.82 -1.98
CA ALA A 29 -9.64 3.82 -1.17
C ALA A 29 -9.33 5.25 -1.64
N ILE A 30 -8.06 5.55 -1.95
CA ILE A 30 -7.64 6.85 -2.52
C ILE A 30 -8.36 7.10 -3.85
N ARG A 31 -8.37 6.09 -4.74
CA ARG A 31 -9.07 6.16 -6.02
C ARG A 31 -10.57 6.33 -5.85
N ALA A 32 -11.20 5.58 -4.95
CA ALA A 32 -12.63 5.71 -4.68
C ALA A 32 -12.99 7.13 -4.22
N LYS A 33 -12.15 7.78 -3.41
CA LYS A 33 -12.33 9.19 -3.07
C LYS A 33 -12.21 10.10 -4.28
N ARG A 34 -11.12 9.97 -5.07
CA ARG A 34 -10.91 10.77 -6.30
C ARG A 34 -12.08 10.66 -7.28
N GLU A 35 -12.70 9.47 -7.36
CA GLU A 35 -13.84 9.19 -8.24
C GLU A 35 -15.22 9.48 -7.61
N GLY A 36 -15.29 9.98 -6.38
CA GLY A 36 -16.57 10.25 -5.70
C GLY A 36 -17.36 8.99 -5.30
N ARG A 37 -16.68 7.85 -5.17
CA ARG A 37 -17.23 6.51 -4.87
C ARG A 37 -16.93 6.02 -3.47
N LEU A 38 -16.49 6.91 -2.58
CA LEU A 38 -16.03 6.53 -1.24
C LEU A 38 -17.10 5.84 -0.38
N ALA A 39 -18.38 6.11 -0.63
CA ALA A 39 -19.53 5.43 -0.01
C ALA A 39 -19.55 3.90 -0.26
N ALA A 40 -18.77 3.41 -1.23
CA ALA A 40 -18.65 1.97 -1.48
C ALA A 40 -17.78 1.23 -0.45
N VAL A 41 -16.91 1.96 0.28
CA VAL A 41 -15.88 1.41 1.18
C VAL A 41 -16.14 1.87 2.61
N ASP A 42 -16.48 0.95 3.50
CA ASP A 42 -16.77 1.28 4.91
C ASP A 42 -15.51 1.23 5.79
N GLY A 43 -14.44 0.61 5.31
CA GLY A 43 -13.17 0.52 6.02
C GLY A 43 -12.07 -0.08 5.15
N VAL A 44 -10.83 0.05 5.61
CA VAL A 44 -9.66 -0.54 4.95
C VAL A 44 -8.79 -1.25 5.98
N TYR A 45 -8.30 -2.44 5.62
CA TYR A 45 -7.33 -3.18 6.43
C TYR A 45 -6.14 -3.58 5.55
N ALA A 46 -5.01 -2.91 5.72
CA ALA A 46 -3.78 -3.21 4.99
C ALA A 46 -2.79 -3.96 5.91
N LEU A 47 -2.34 -5.14 5.49
CA LEU A 47 -1.39 -5.98 6.21
C LEU A 47 -0.04 -5.94 5.49
N ALA A 48 1.05 -5.69 6.22
CA ALA A 48 2.42 -5.60 5.69
C ALA A 48 2.49 -4.90 4.31
N PRO A 49 1.89 -3.71 4.14
CA PRO A 49 1.61 -3.19 2.80
C PRO A 49 2.91 -2.80 2.07
N SER A 50 3.00 -3.17 0.78
CA SER A 50 4.15 -2.89 -0.11
C SER A 50 3.92 -1.61 -0.93
N ILE A 51 4.23 -0.45 -0.37
CA ILE A 51 3.70 0.86 -0.77
C ILE A 51 4.74 1.91 -1.12
N SER A 52 6.03 1.73 -0.82
CA SER A 52 7.05 2.77 -1.05
C SER A 52 7.54 2.88 -2.49
N GLY A 53 7.73 1.73 -3.16
CA GLY A 53 8.38 1.65 -4.46
C GLY A 53 9.90 1.90 -4.44
N ARG A 54 10.51 2.03 -3.25
CA ARG A 54 11.91 2.48 -3.08
C ARG A 54 12.93 1.34 -2.97
N TYR A 55 12.54 0.13 -3.31
CA TYR A 55 13.35 -1.09 -3.11
C TYR A 55 14.66 -1.09 -3.91
N GLY A 56 14.67 -0.42 -5.08
CA GLY A 56 15.84 -0.30 -5.95
C GLY A 56 16.81 0.84 -5.58
N SER A 57 16.51 1.64 -4.56
CA SER A 57 17.41 2.69 -4.09
C SER A 57 18.68 2.11 -3.43
N SER A 58 19.73 2.92 -3.34
CA SER A 58 20.97 2.52 -2.65
C SER A 58 20.69 2.11 -1.20
N ALA A 59 21.58 1.29 -0.62
CA ALA A 59 21.43 0.86 0.77
C ALA A 59 21.45 2.06 1.73
N GLU A 60 22.27 3.07 1.45
CA GLU A 60 22.34 4.30 2.23
C GLU A 60 21.02 5.10 2.18
N GLU A 61 20.41 5.24 1.00
CA GLU A 61 19.11 5.90 0.84
C GLU A 61 17.98 5.13 1.52
N ARG A 62 18.00 3.79 1.42
CA ARG A 62 17.02 2.92 2.09
C ARG A 62 17.17 3.02 3.60
N GLU A 63 18.37 2.90 4.16
CA GLU A 63 18.60 3.02 5.61
C GLU A 63 18.16 4.39 6.14
N ALA A 64 18.41 5.47 5.39
CA ALA A 64 18.04 6.82 5.81
C ALA A 64 16.53 7.07 5.82
N ALA A 65 15.78 6.50 4.88
CA ALA A 65 14.34 6.74 4.74
C ALA A 65 13.48 5.67 5.42
N LEU A 66 13.85 4.39 5.28
CA LEU A 66 13.07 3.21 5.64
C LEU A 66 14.02 2.12 6.18
N PRO A 67 14.55 2.27 7.42
CA PRO A 67 15.59 1.38 7.98
C PRO A 67 15.27 -0.12 7.92
N SER A 68 13.99 -0.51 8.00
CA SER A 68 13.57 -1.90 7.87
C SER A 68 13.97 -2.52 6.53
N LEU A 69 14.01 -1.76 5.43
CA LEU A 69 14.42 -2.25 4.10
C LEU A 69 15.88 -2.71 4.05
N VAL A 70 16.69 -2.35 5.03
CA VAL A 70 18.09 -2.80 5.15
C VAL A 70 18.23 -3.80 6.30
N LYS A 71 17.66 -3.48 7.47
CA LYS A 71 17.79 -4.33 8.68
C LYS A 71 17.15 -5.71 8.53
N ASN A 72 16.05 -5.78 7.81
CA ASN A 72 15.29 -7.01 7.58
C ASN A 72 15.41 -7.49 6.12
N ASP A 73 16.36 -6.97 5.34
CA ASP A 73 16.53 -7.35 3.94
C ASP A 73 16.89 -8.85 3.83
N GLY A 74 16.21 -9.55 2.92
CA GLY A 74 16.37 -11.00 2.71
C GLY A 74 15.60 -11.88 3.71
N TYR A 75 14.90 -11.30 4.68
CA TYR A 75 14.04 -12.08 5.58
C TYR A 75 12.73 -12.39 4.84
N PHE A 76 12.65 -13.59 4.26
CA PHE A 76 11.60 -14.03 3.32
C PHE A 76 11.57 -13.27 1.97
N MET A 77 11.72 -11.96 1.98
CA MET A 77 11.76 -11.08 0.81
C MET A 77 13.04 -10.25 0.78
N ALA A 78 13.60 -10.03 -0.41
CA ALA A 78 14.79 -9.22 -0.62
C ALA A 78 14.49 -8.02 -1.53
N CYS A 79 15.10 -6.87 -1.24
CA CYS A 79 14.84 -5.61 -1.94
C CYS A 79 15.21 -5.66 -3.43
N ASP A 80 16.22 -6.45 -3.82
CA ASP A 80 16.62 -6.63 -5.21
C ASP A 80 15.52 -7.31 -6.05
N GLY A 81 14.92 -8.38 -5.53
CA GLY A 81 13.77 -9.05 -6.14
C GLY A 81 12.55 -8.14 -6.19
N THR A 82 12.27 -7.43 -5.09
CA THR A 82 11.14 -6.50 -5.04
C THR A 82 11.33 -5.30 -5.99
N ALA A 83 12.56 -4.84 -6.21
CA ALA A 83 12.86 -3.80 -7.20
C ALA A 83 12.55 -4.25 -8.63
N VAL A 84 12.80 -5.52 -8.97
CA VAL A 84 12.39 -6.09 -10.26
C VAL A 84 10.87 -6.10 -10.40
N PHE A 85 10.13 -6.50 -9.36
CA PHE A 85 8.68 -6.46 -9.38
C PHE A 85 8.13 -5.04 -9.51
N ALA A 86 8.75 -4.06 -8.84
CA ALA A 86 8.39 -2.65 -8.99
C ALA A 86 8.58 -2.17 -10.45
N GLN A 87 9.67 -2.56 -11.12
CA GLN A 87 9.86 -2.24 -12.54
C GLN A 87 8.87 -2.95 -13.47
N VAL A 88 8.43 -4.16 -13.14
CA VAL A 88 7.39 -4.85 -13.92
C VAL A 88 6.04 -4.18 -13.73
N TYR A 89 5.74 -3.70 -12.53
CA TYR A 89 4.48 -3.03 -12.20
C TYR A 89 4.37 -1.62 -12.78
N ASP A 90 5.47 -0.86 -12.76
CA ASP A 90 5.58 0.50 -13.31
C ASP A 90 6.82 0.60 -14.22
N PRO A 91 6.75 0.08 -15.46
CA PRO A 91 7.87 0.12 -16.40
C PRO A 91 8.32 1.54 -16.70
N GLY A 92 9.59 1.84 -16.45
CA GLY A 92 10.14 3.19 -16.63
C GLY A 92 9.90 4.14 -15.45
N ALA A 93 9.24 3.67 -14.39
CA ALA A 93 8.99 4.43 -13.17
C ALA A 93 8.18 5.73 -13.42
N GLU A 94 7.25 5.69 -14.38
CA GLU A 94 6.42 6.86 -14.75
C GLU A 94 5.48 7.27 -13.61
N HIS A 95 5.14 6.34 -12.73
CA HIS A 95 4.24 6.51 -11.59
C HIS A 95 4.96 6.41 -10.24
N ALA A 96 6.30 6.60 -10.20
CA ALA A 96 7.13 6.42 -9.02
C ALA A 96 6.68 7.18 -7.76
N THR A 97 6.00 8.32 -7.94
CA THR A 97 5.44 9.14 -6.85
C THR A 97 3.94 9.32 -6.97
N ASP A 98 3.23 8.51 -7.77
CA ASP A 98 1.78 8.53 -7.85
C ASP A 98 1.18 7.71 -6.69
N PRO A 99 0.37 8.31 -5.81
CA PRO A 99 -0.29 7.62 -4.70
C PRO A 99 -1.20 6.45 -5.11
N LEU A 100 -1.63 6.40 -6.37
CA LEU A 100 -2.40 5.25 -6.89
C LEU A 100 -1.52 4.07 -7.31
N CYS A 101 -0.22 4.29 -7.49
CA CYS A 101 0.77 3.24 -7.74
C CYS A 101 1.51 2.86 -6.44
N TRP A 102 1.94 3.88 -5.70
CA TRP A 102 2.71 3.77 -4.47
C TRP A 102 2.08 4.65 -3.37
N PRO A 103 1.11 4.10 -2.60
CA PRO A 103 0.36 4.85 -1.58
C PRO A 103 1.21 5.58 -0.52
N TYR A 104 2.48 5.20 -0.35
CA TYR A 104 3.44 5.91 0.49
C TYR A 104 3.55 7.40 0.16
N HIS A 105 3.32 7.78 -1.10
CA HIS A 105 3.43 9.17 -1.56
C HIS A 105 2.14 9.99 -1.41
N ALA A 106 1.08 9.42 -0.81
CA ALA A 106 -0.19 10.12 -0.63
C ALA A 106 -0.05 11.38 0.24
N THR A 107 -0.66 12.49 -0.18
CA THR A 107 -0.68 13.72 0.62
C THR A 107 -1.77 13.68 1.70
N VAL A 108 -1.66 14.55 2.70
CA VAL A 108 -2.68 14.70 3.75
C VAL A 108 -4.05 15.01 3.15
N GLU A 109 -4.11 15.83 2.11
CA GLU A 109 -5.34 16.19 1.40
C GLU A 109 -5.98 14.96 0.74
N GLU A 110 -5.18 14.03 0.23
CA GLU A 110 -5.66 12.79 -0.39
C GLU A 110 -6.17 11.80 0.64
N LEU A 111 -5.57 11.76 1.83
CA LEU A 111 -5.96 10.89 2.93
C LEU A 111 -7.15 11.42 3.74
N SER A 112 -7.36 12.74 3.77
CA SER A 112 -8.41 13.36 4.58
C SER A 112 -9.81 12.89 4.19
N GLY A 113 -10.61 12.45 5.17
CA GLY A 113 -11.99 11.99 4.93
C GLY A 113 -12.12 10.58 4.35
N LEU A 114 -11.02 9.82 4.23
CA LEU A 114 -11.07 8.38 4.01
C LEU A 114 -11.79 7.65 5.18
N PRO A 115 -12.38 6.46 4.95
CA PRO A 115 -13.02 5.68 6.01
C PRO A 115 -12.00 5.20 7.07
N PRO A 116 -12.43 4.56 8.17
CA PRO A 116 -11.51 3.97 9.15
C PRO A 116 -10.49 3.01 8.51
N HIS A 117 -9.22 3.12 8.93
CA HIS A 117 -8.12 2.29 8.46
C HIS A 117 -7.48 1.52 9.61
N ALA A 118 -7.08 0.29 9.35
CA ALA A 118 -6.14 -0.46 10.16
C ALA A 118 -4.91 -0.79 9.30
N ILE A 119 -3.73 -0.47 9.82
CA ILE A 119 -2.44 -0.85 9.23
C ILE A 119 -1.79 -1.83 10.20
N SER A 120 -1.55 -3.05 9.75
CA SER A 120 -0.85 -4.07 10.51
C SER A 120 0.51 -4.31 9.89
N VAL A 121 1.56 -4.21 10.70
CA VAL A 121 2.94 -4.44 10.27
C VAL A 121 3.55 -5.61 11.01
N ASN A 122 4.53 -6.25 10.38
CA ASN A 122 5.26 -7.37 10.94
C ASN A 122 6.65 -6.90 11.42
N GLU A 123 7.07 -7.35 12.60
CA GLU A 123 8.29 -6.85 13.26
C GLU A 123 9.57 -7.05 12.43
N LEU A 124 9.69 -8.24 11.83
CA LEU A 124 10.86 -8.71 11.08
C LEU A 124 10.66 -8.65 9.57
N ASP A 125 9.84 -7.72 9.10
CA ASP A 125 9.54 -7.51 7.68
C ASP A 125 10.31 -6.30 7.14
N PRO A 126 10.94 -6.38 5.96
CA PRO A 126 11.57 -5.21 5.33
C PRO A 126 10.58 -4.07 5.04
N LEU A 127 9.30 -4.35 4.82
CA LEU A 127 8.25 -3.37 4.51
C LEU A 127 7.68 -2.66 5.75
N ARG A 128 8.20 -2.93 6.96
CA ARG A 128 7.62 -2.41 8.20
C ARG A 128 7.56 -0.87 8.25
N ASP A 129 8.67 -0.20 7.92
CA ASP A 129 8.81 1.24 8.15
C ASP A 129 8.11 2.10 7.08
N GLU A 130 7.71 1.53 5.94
CA GLU A 130 6.97 2.28 4.91
C GLU A 130 5.49 2.48 5.27
N ALA A 131 5.00 1.74 6.26
CA ALA A 131 3.63 1.81 6.75
C ALA A 131 3.52 2.51 8.12
N ALA A 132 4.59 3.21 8.54
CA ALA A 132 4.72 3.89 9.83
C ALA A 132 4.28 5.37 9.82
#